data_AF-A0A353LVB2-F1
#
_entry.id   AF-A0A353LVB2-F1
#
_cell.length_a   1.000
_cell.length_b   1.000
_cell.length_c   1.000
_cell.angle_alpha   90.00
_cell.angle_beta   90.00
_cell.angle_gamma   90.00
#
_symmetry.space_group_name_H-M   'P 1'
#
loop_
_entity.id
_entity.type
_entity.pdbx_description
1 polymer ?
#
loop_
_entity_poly.entity_id
_entity_poly.type
_entity_poly.pdbx_seq_one_letter_code
_entity_poly.pdbx_strand_id
1 'polypeptide(L)'
;DGQAYIRSRRTATELLQKNPDTLIDVHRDATPPEVYETEIAGVPATKVRLVVGRQNQNRAANLEYAKRIKAVADEMYPDLVEGIFDAKGNYNQDLGPKTILLEFGAHTTSLEQAQTAAEYFAKVIPAAAGLTPGTKGAADRQIGGGAARGLVWMIVIAAAVVVVFLLISQGKIGSLVGFFRREAGLGRPPDDEDDPQ
;
A
#
# COMPACT_ATOMS: atom_id res chain seq x y z
N ASP A 1 -13.05 22.01 -8.05
CA ASP A 1 -14.00 21.39 -9.00
C ASP A 1 -13.99 19.88 -8.79
N GLY A 2 -15.14 19.28 -8.45
CA GLY A 2 -15.25 17.85 -8.08
C GLY A 2 -15.03 16.87 -9.23
N GLN A 3 -14.90 17.37 -10.46
CA GLN A 3 -14.70 16.54 -11.66
C GLN A 3 -13.23 16.39 -12.08
N ALA A 4 -12.29 17.00 -11.35
CA ALA A 4 -10.86 16.99 -11.70
C ALA A 4 -10.30 15.57 -11.86
N TYR A 5 -10.63 14.66 -10.92
CA TYR A 5 -10.15 13.28 -10.94
C TYR A 5 -10.73 12.44 -12.09
N ILE A 6 -11.99 12.68 -12.47
CA ILE A 6 -12.62 11.98 -13.60
C ILE A 6 -11.95 12.41 -14.91
N ARG A 7 -11.63 13.71 -15.04
CA ARG A 7 -10.91 14.23 -16.21
C ARG A 7 -9.48 13.68 -16.29
N SER A 8 -8.74 13.65 -15.18
CA SER A 8 -7.37 13.14 -15.16
C SER A 8 -7.34 11.64 -15.49
N ARG A 9 -8.36 10.87 -15.10
CA ARG A 9 -8.45 9.42 -15.39
C ARG A 9 -8.31 9.08 -16.86
N ARG A 10 -8.93 9.85 -17.76
CA ARG A 10 -8.86 9.59 -19.21
C ARG A 10 -7.40 9.66 -19.69
N THR A 11 -6.71 10.75 -19.37
CA THR A 11 -5.29 10.94 -19.72
C THR A 11 -4.40 9.93 -19.03
N ALA A 12 -4.65 9.61 -17.76
CA ALA A 12 -3.92 8.57 -17.03
C ALA A 12 -4.03 7.21 -17.73
N THR A 13 -5.23 6.83 -18.18
CA THR A 13 -5.47 5.57 -18.89
C THR A 13 -4.72 5.50 -20.22
N GLU A 14 -4.66 6.62 -20.96
CA GLU A 14 -3.87 6.73 -22.20
C GLU A 14 -2.37 6.60 -21.92
N LEU A 15 -1.86 7.25 -20.86
CA LEU A 15 -0.45 7.18 -20.50
C LEU A 15 -0.01 5.79 -20.05
N LEU A 16 -0.89 5.00 -19.42
CA LEU A 16 -0.57 3.63 -19.01
C LEU A 16 -0.21 2.72 -20.18
N GLN A 17 -0.73 3.00 -21.39
CA GLN A 17 -0.38 2.26 -22.59
C GLN A 17 1.12 2.37 -22.95
N LYS A 18 1.81 3.37 -22.39
CA LYS A 18 3.26 3.57 -22.56
C LYS A 18 4.10 2.82 -21.52
N ASN A 19 3.47 2.00 -20.66
CA ASN A 19 4.12 1.26 -19.57
C ASN A 19 5.04 2.13 -18.69
N PRO A 20 4.54 3.23 -18.09
CA PRO A 20 5.36 4.10 -17.27
C PRO A 20 5.76 3.42 -15.94
N ASP A 21 6.96 3.74 -15.43
CA ASP A 21 7.41 3.28 -14.11
C ASP A 21 6.57 3.81 -12.94
N THR A 22 6.03 5.02 -13.12
CA THR A 22 5.17 5.72 -12.16
C THR A 22 4.14 6.55 -12.90
N LEU A 23 2.92 6.59 -12.36
CA LEU A 23 1.86 7.47 -12.80
C LEU A 23 1.64 8.54 -11.72
N ILE A 24 1.71 9.81 -12.13
CA ILE A 24 1.61 10.95 -11.23
C ILE A 24 0.43 11.81 -11.67
N ASP A 25 -0.53 12.00 -10.78
CA ASP A 25 -1.66 12.91 -10.97
C ASP A 25 -1.38 14.21 -10.18
N VAL A 26 -1.35 15.36 -10.85
CA VAL A 26 -0.88 16.64 -10.27
C VAL A 26 -2.07 17.58 -10.08
N HIS A 27 -2.25 18.07 -8.85
CA HIS A 27 -3.39 18.90 -8.44
C HIS A 27 -2.96 20.08 -7.55
N ARG A 28 -3.97 20.89 -7.17
CA ARG A 28 -3.92 21.93 -6.13
C ARG A 28 -4.97 21.59 -5.08
N ASP A 29 -4.62 21.77 -3.80
CA ASP A 29 -5.54 21.49 -2.71
C ASP A 29 -6.54 22.65 -2.50
N ALA A 30 -7.74 22.33 -2.04
CA ALA A 30 -8.75 23.29 -1.66
C ALA A 30 -8.53 23.88 -0.25
N THR A 31 -7.58 23.38 0.54
CA THR A 31 -7.30 23.91 1.88
C THR A 31 -6.70 25.33 1.85
N PRO A 32 -6.69 26.04 3.00
CA PRO A 32 -6.01 27.32 3.11
C PRO A 32 -4.50 27.24 2.79
N PRO A 33 -3.91 28.28 2.19
CA PRO A 33 -2.51 28.27 1.74
C PRO A 33 -1.50 28.15 2.89
N GLU A 34 -1.85 28.60 4.10
CA GLU A 34 -0.99 28.59 5.29
C GLU A 34 -0.57 27.17 5.69
N VAL A 35 -1.36 26.15 5.31
CA VAL A 35 -1.04 24.73 5.49
C VAL A 35 0.20 24.33 4.68
N TYR A 36 0.44 25.03 3.58
CA TYR A 36 1.44 24.71 2.57
C TYR A 36 2.57 25.73 2.47
N GLU A 37 2.54 26.81 3.25
CA GLU A 37 3.62 27.79 3.26
C GLU A 37 4.93 27.16 3.75
N THR A 38 6.00 27.38 3.00
CA THR A 38 7.33 26.89 3.32
C THR A 38 8.41 27.66 2.56
N GLU A 39 9.66 27.41 2.91
CA GLU A 39 10.83 27.78 2.11
C GLU A 39 11.67 26.53 1.87
N ILE A 40 12.15 26.33 0.65
CA ILE A 40 13.02 25.21 0.30
C ILE A 40 14.38 25.79 -0.08
N ALA A 41 15.41 25.45 0.69
CA ALA A 41 16.76 26.01 0.54
C ALA A 41 16.79 27.55 0.55
N GLY A 42 15.97 28.17 1.40
CA GLY A 42 15.87 29.63 1.56
C GLY A 42 15.12 30.34 0.43
N VAL A 43 14.44 29.60 -0.45
CA VAL A 43 13.58 30.16 -1.50
C VAL A 43 12.10 29.95 -1.11
N PRO A 44 11.28 31.01 -1.08
CA PRO A 44 9.84 30.89 -0.86
C PRO A 44 9.20 29.90 -1.83
N ALA A 45 8.49 28.92 -1.28
CA ALA A 45 7.91 27.83 -2.05
C ALA A 45 6.60 27.37 -1.42
N THR A 46 6.10 26.22 -1.88
CA THR A 46 4.95 25.55 -1.29
C THR A 46 5.27 24.09 -0.99
N LYS A 47 4.62 23.51 0.00
CA LYS A 47 4.76 22.08 0.30
C LYS A 47 4.02 21.25 -0.75
N VAL A 48 4.41 19.98 -0.82
CA VAL A 48 3.71 18.95 -1.60
C VAL A 48 3.03 17.98 -0.64
N ARG A 49 1.74 17.72 -0.83
CA ARG A 49 1.02 16.67 -0.10
C ARG A 49 0.87 15.43 -0.97
N LEU A 50 1.18 14.27 -0.40
CA LEU A 50 1.01 12.98 -1.06
C LEU A 50 -0.37 12.44 -0.69
N VAL A 51 -1.24 12.19 -1.66
CA VAL A 51 -2.59 11.69 -1.40
C VAL A 51 -2.66 10.20 -1.67
N VAL A 52 -3.12 9.41 -0.69
CA VAL A 52 -3.34 7.97 -0.83
C VAL A 52 -4.81 7.66 -0.57
N GLY A 53 -5.50 7.15 -1.59
CA GLY A 53 -6.90 6.77 -1.50
C GLY A 53 -7.11 5.47 -0.71
N ARG A 54 -8.14 5.44 0.14
CA ARG A 54 -8.52 4.23 0.87
C ARG A 54 -9.27 3.19 0.04
N GLN A 55 -9.84 3.57 -1.10
CA GLN A 55 -10.82 2.75 -1.84
C GLN A 55 -10.26 2.27 -3.19
N ASN A 56 -9.12 1.59 -3.14
CA ASN A 56 -8.50 0.93 -4.29
C ASN A 56 -7.72 -0.31 -3.84
N GLN A 57 -7.62 -1.30 -4.73
CA GLN A 57 -6.95 -2.58 -4.48
C GLN A 57 -5.42 -2.44 -4.37
N ASN A 58 -4.83 -1.37 -4.92
CA ASN A 58 -3.39 -1.13 -4.89
C ASN A 58 -2.93 -0.33 -3.66
N ARG A 59 -3.82 -0.04 -2.70
CA ARG A 59 -3.56 0.91 -1.59
C ARG A 59 -2.27 0.60 -0.86
N ALA A 60 -2.03 -0.66 -0.52
CA ALA A 60 -0.83 -1.05 0.22
C ALA A 60 0.46 -0.69 -0.54
N ALA A 61 0.51 -0.99 -1.85
CA ALA A 61 1.66 -0.68 -2.70
C ALA A 61 1.82 0.84 -2.88
N ASN A 62 0.72 1.57 -3.10
CA ASN A 62 0.76 3.03 -3.29
C ASN A 62 1.11 3.77 -1.99
N LEU A 63 0.69 3.26 -0.83
CA LEU A 63 1.09 3.79 0.47
C LEU A 63 2.59 3.57 0.74
N GLU A 64 3.13 2.39 0.46
CA GLU A 64 4.57 2.15 0.60
C GLU A 64 5.38 3.02 -0.35
N TYR A 65 4.88 3.25 -1.57
CA TYR A 65 5.50 4.18 -2.50
C TYR A 65 5.48 5.62 -1.98
N ALA A 66 4.35 6.09 -1.44
CA ALA A 66 4.24 7.42 -0.82
C ALA A 66 5.19 7.60 0.37
N LYS A 67 5.28 6.59 1.26
CA LYS A 67 6.24 6.60 2.38
C LYS A 67 7.68 6.73 1.90
N ARG A 68 8.02 6.01 0.84
CA ARG A 68 9.35 6.09 0.25
C ARG A 68 9.63 7.45 -0.36
N ILE A 69 8.69 8.01 -1.14
CA ILE A 69 8.81 9.37 -1.68
C ILE A 69 9.07 10.35 -0.54
N LYS A 70 8.26 10.29 0.53
CA LYS A 70 8.43 11.15 1.70
C LYS A 70 9.80 10.98 2.36
N ALA A 71 10.25 9.75 2.58
CA ALA A 71 11.55 9.50 3.20
C ALA A 71 12.71 10.11 2.38
N VAL A 72 12.69 9.97 1.06
CA VAL A 72 13.69 10.58 0.17
C VAL A 72 13.58 12.10 0.16
N ALA A 73 12.35 12.64 0.12
CA ALA A 73 12.13 14.08 0.15
C ALA A 73 12.63 14.70 1.45
N ASP A 74 12.32 14.09 2.61
CA ASP A 74 12.74 14.57 3.91
C ASP A 74 14.28 14.57 4.05
N GLU A 75 14.98 13.64 3.40
CA GLU A 75 16.45 13.60 3.34
C GLU A 75 17.04 14.68 2.42
N MET A 76 16.48 14.85 1.21
CA MET A 76 17.03 15.77 0.21
C MET A 76 16.64 17.22 0.45
N TYR A 77 15.38 17.46 0.82
CA TYR A 77 14.73 18.76 0.93
C TYR A 77 13.77 18.74 2.13
N PRO A 78 14.28 18.96 3.36
CA PRO A 78 13.45 19.11 4.54
C PRO A 78 12.30 20.10 4.30
N ASP A 79 11.12 19.79 4.83
CA ASP A 79 9.88 20.57 4.69
C ASP A 79 9.29 20.69 3.27
N LEU A 80 9.84 20.00 2.25
CA LEU A 80 9.23 19.93 0.92
C LEU A 80 7.89 19.16 0.94
N VAL A 81 7.81 18.06 1.69
CA VAL A 81 6.59 17.24 1.76
C VAL A 81 5.84 17.52 3.04
N GLU A 82 4.62 18.04 2.92
CA GLU A 82 3.72 18.31 4.06
C GLU A 82 3.38 17.02 4.80
N GLY A 83 3.01 15.98 4.05
CA GLY A 83 2.61 14.71 4.64
C GLY A 83 2.00 13.75 3.64
N ILE A 84 1.56 12.61 4.18
CA ILE A 84 0.76 11.62 3.47
C ILE A 84 -0.67 11.72 3.98
N PHE A 85 -1.59 12.11 3.11
CA PHE A 85 -3.00 12.23 3.43
C PHE A 85 -3.74 10.94 3.08
N ASP A 86 -4.26 10.25 4.11
CA ASP A 86 -5.05 9.02 3.98
C ASP A 86 -6.52 9.35 3.61
N ALA A 87 -6.73 9.57 2.33
CA ALA A 87 -7.93 10.19 1.81
C ALA A 87 -9.08 9.19 1.62
N LYS A 88 -10.33 9.65 1.80
CA LYS A 88 -11.52 8.88 1.44
C LYS A 88 -11.72 8.96 -0.07
N GLY A 89 -11.44 7.88 -0.79
CA GLY A 89 -11.62 7.85 -2.25
C GLY A 89 -10.65 6.91 -2.94
N ASN A 90 -10.73 6.91 -4.27
CA ASN A 90 -9.86 6.11 -5.12
C ASN A 90 -8.70 6.93 -5.70
N TYR A 91 -8.98 8.12 -6.25
CA TYR A 91 -7.98 9.03 -6.85
C TYR A 91 -7.18 8.41 -8.02
N ASN A 92 -7.84 7.58 -8.84
CA ASN A 92 -7.25 6.85 -9.96
C ASN A 92 -6.15 5.85 -9.58
N GLN A 93 -6.02 5.52 -8.30
CA GLN A 93 -4.98 4.63 -7.78
C GLN A 93 -5.32 3.15 -7.99
N ASP A 94 -6.55 2.83 -8.42
CA ASP A 94 -6.88 1.49 -8.92
C ASP A 94 -6.20 1.16 -10.25
N LEU A 95 -5.71 2.17 -10.98
CA LEU A 95 -5.06 1.97 -12.28
C LEU A 95 -3.76 1.16 -12.20
N GLY A 96 -3.07 1.19 -11.06
CA GLY A 96 -1.88 0.36 -10.85
C GLY A 96 -1.11 0.67 -9.57
N PRO A 97 -0.07 -0.13 -9.28
CA PRO A 97 0.93 0.24 -8.29
C PRO A 97 1.76 1.45 -8.76
N LYS A 98 2.41 2.16 -7.83
CA LYS A 98 3.19 3.38 -8.12
C LYS A 98 2.39 4.47 -8.85
N THR A 99 1.08 4.49 -8.59
CA THR A 99 0.16 5.56 -9.00
C THR A 99 -0.13 6.45 -7.79
N ILE A 100 0.26 7.72 -7.86
CA ILE A 100 0.18 8.65 -6.74
C ILE A 100 -0.42 9.98 -7.18
N LEU A 101 -1.18 10.60 -6.28
CA LEU A 101 -1.68 11.95 -6.47
C LEU A 101 -0.88 12.92 -5.61
N LEU A 102 -0.50 14.04 -6.21
CA LEU A 102 0.32 15.08 -5.60
C LEU A 102 -0.43 16.41 -5.62
N GLU A 103 -0.55 17.02 -4.45
CA GLU A 103 -1.11 18.36 -4.31
C GLU A 103 0.04 19.36 -4.09
N PHE A 104 0.24 20.27 -5.04
CA PHE A 104 1.28 21.29 -4.96
C PHE A 104 0.71 22.58 -4.39
N GLY A 105 0.70 22.73 -3.08
CA GLY A 105 0.09 23.89 -2.44
C GLY A 105 -1.43 23.94 -2.53
N ALA A 106 -1.98 25.06 -2.06
CA ALA A 106 -3.39 25.37 -2.19
C ALA A 106 -3.72 25.94 -3.57
N HIS A 107 -5.01 25.97 -3.93
CA HIS A 107 -5.53 26.61 -5.13
C HIS A 107 -5.30 28.13 -5.18
N THR A 108 -5.00 28.76 -4.03
CA THR A 108 -4.64 30.19 -3.90
C THR A 108 -3.13 30.43 -3.82
N THR A 109 -2.32 29.38 -3.69
CA THR A 109 -0.85 29.49 -3.75
C THR A 109 -0.43 29.91 -5.15
N SER A 110 0.60 30.77 -5.25
CA SER A 110 1.07 31.27 -6.55
C SER A 110 1.56 30.13 -7.46
N LEU A 111 1.53 30.35 -8.77
CA LEU A 111 2.04 29.38 -9.73
C LEU A 111 3.54 29.18 -9.57
N GLU A 112 4.27 30.27 -9.34
CA GLU A 112 5.72 30.30 -9.18
C GLU A 112 6.14 29.45 -7.99
N GLN A 113 5.50 29.61 -6.82
CA GLN A 113 5.81 28.81 -5.63
C GLN A 113 5.60 27.31 -5.85
N ALA A 114 4.57 26.92 -6.61
CA ALA A 114 4.34 25.52 -6.97
C ALA A 114 5.31 24.98 -8.00
N GLN A 115 5.72 25.81 -8.97
CA GLN A 115 6.76 25.44 -9.92
C GLN A 115 8.10 25.23 -9.20
N THR A 116 8.46 26.10 -8.26
CA THR A 116 9.63 25.91 -7.40
C THR A 116 9.55 24.58 -6.64
N ALA A 117 8.42 24.28 -6.01
CA ALA A 117 8.23 22.99 -5.33
C ALA A 117 8.34 21.80 -6.30
N ALA A 118 7.77 21.91 -7.50
CA ALA A 118 7.84 20.88 -8.54
C ALA A 118 9.27 20.62 -9.03
N GLU A 119 10.10 21.65 -9.15
CA GLU A 119 11.52 21.50 -9.52
C GLU A 119 12.32 20.70 -8.50
N TYR A 120 12.11 20.95 -7.21
CA TYR A 120 12.73 20.17 -6.15
C TYR A 120 12.15 18.75 -6.11
N PHE A 121 10.84 18.61 -6.21
CA PHE A 121 10.16 17.32 -6.16
C PHE A 121 10.52 16.41 -7.34
N ALA A 122 10.77 16.98 -8.53
CA ALA A 122 11.23 16.22 -9.71
C ALA A 122 12.57 15.49 -9.46
N LYS A 123 13.42 16.01 -8.56
CA LYS A 123 14.69 15.37 -8.18
C LYS A 123 14.49 14.21 -7.19
N VAL A 124 13.39 14.20 -6.45
CA VAL A 124 13.03 13.15 -5.48
C VAL A 124 12.53 11.88 -6.18
N ILE A 125 11.70 12.03 -7.23
CA ILE A 125 10.99 10.92 -7.87
C ILE A 125 11.92 9.81 -8.39
N PRO A 126 13.01 10.08 -9.13
CA PRO A 126 13.87 9.01 -9.65
C PRO A 126 14.46 8.12 -8.54
N ALA A 127 14.86 8.72 -7.42
CA ALA A 127 15.37 7.98 -6.27
C ALA A 127 14.29 7.12 -5.62
N ALA A 128 13.08 7.67 -5.44
CA ALA A 128 11.93 6.94 -4.90
C ALA A 128 11.40 5.85 -5.84
N ALA A 129 11.43 6.06 -7.16
CA ALA A 129 11.04 5.07 -8.15
C ALA A 129 12.04 3.91 -8.27
N GLY A 130 13.21 4.00 -7.61
CA GLY A 130 14.27 2.99 -7.67
C GLY A 130 15.06 3.05 -8.98
N LEU A 131 15.05 4.21 -9.66
CA LEU A 131 15.74 4.45 -10.92
C LEU A 131 17.20 4.91 -10.71
N THR A 132 17.61 5.22 -9.48
CA THR A 132 19.00 5.57 -9.13
C THR A 132 19.79 4.34 -8.65
N PRO A 133 21.07 4.17 -9.08
CA PRO A 133 21.96 3.17 -8.50
C PRO A 133 22.10 3.36 -6.99
N GLY A 134 21.93 2.31 -6.18
CA GLY A 134 22.04 2.35 -4.72
C GLY A 134 20.71 2.37 -3.94
N THR A 135 19.61 2.87 -4.51
CA THR A 135 18.30 2.91 -3.81
C THR A 135 17.47 1.64 -3.99
N LYS A 136 17.84 0.75 -4.92
CA LYS A 136 17.24 -0.60 -5.07
C LYS A 136 17.44 -1.45 -3.81
N GLY A 137 18.64 -1.47 -3.24
CA GLY A 137 18.95 -2.29 -2.06
C GLY A 137 18.31 -1.81 -0.74
N ALA A 138 17.93 -0.54 -0.65
CA ALA A 138 17.09 -0.02 0.44
C ALA A 138 15.59 -0.28 0.18
N ALA A 139 15.16 -0.28 -1.10
CA ALA A 139 13.79 -0.62 -1.52
C ALA A 139 13.42 -2.04 -1.14
N ASP A 140 14.28 -2.97 -1.53
CA ASP A 140 14.04 -4.39 -1.43
C ASP A 140 14.04 -4.83 0.03
N ARG A 141 14.78 -4.14 0.91
CA ARG A 141 14.75 -4.39 2.36
C ARG A 141 13.45 -3.96 3.02
N GLN A 142 12.86 -2.83 2.63
CA GLN A 142 11.59 -2.36 3.19
C GLN A 142 10.39 -3.17 2.65
N ILE A 143 10.43 -3.59 1.38
CA ILE A 143 9.40 -4.43 0.75
C ILE A 143 9.54 -5.91 1.15
N GLY A 144 10.77 -6.39 1.37
CA GLY A 144 11.09 -7.79 1.66
C GLY A 144 10.44 -8.33 2.94
N GLY A 145 10.16 -7.47 3.93
CA GLY A 145 9.51 -7.89 5.19
C GLY A 145 8.10 -8.46 5.00
N GLY A 146 7.33 -7.92 4.05
CA GLY A 146 5.98 -8.40 3.73
C GLY A 146 5.99 -9.66 2.86
N ALA A 147 6.85 -9.67 1.84
CA ALA A 147 6.99 -10.79 0.90
C ALA A 147 7.53 -12.06 1.59
N ALA A 148 8.53 -11.92 2.47
CA ALA A 148 9.09 -13.03 3.24
C ALA A 148 8.03 -13.66 4.17
N ARG A 149 7.17 -12.85 4.79
CA ARG A 149 6.09 -13.33 5.65
C ARG A 149 5.04 -14.13 4.87
N GLY A 150 4.73 -13.70 3.64
CA GLY A 150 3.83 -14.44 2.73
C GLY A 150 4.41 -15.78 2.29
N LEU A 151 5.70 -15.82 1.95
CA LEU A 151 6.40 -17.06 1.57
C LEU A 151 6.42 -18.07 2.74
N VAL A 152 6.71 -17.61 3.96
CA VAL A 152 6.67 -18.45 5.16
C VAL A 152 5.27 -19.02 5.38
N TRP A 153 4.21 -18.21 5.26
CA TRP A 153 2.83 -18.69 5.40
C TRP A 153 2.44 -19.70 4.31
N MET A 154 2.88 -19.51 3.07
CA MET A 154 2.66 -20.51 2.01
C MET A 154 3.32 -21.85 2.32
N ILE A 155 4.57 -21.83 2.80
CA ILE A 155 5.29 -23.05 3.18
C ILE A 155 4.59 -23.75 4.36
N VAL A 156 4.14 -22.98 5.36
CA VAL A 156 3.41 -23.52 6.52
C VAL A 156 2.09 -24.15 6.09
N ILE A 157 1.31 -23.50 5.22
CA ILE A 157 0.06 -24.04 4.70
C ILE A 157 0.30 -25.31 3.89
N ALA A 158 1.29 -25.30 2.99
CA ALA A 158 1.66 -26.47 2.21
C ALA A 158 2.07 -27.66 3.09
N ALA A 159 2.89 -27.41 4.12
CA ALA A 159 3.29 -28.43 5.08
C ALA A 159 2.10 -29.00 5.86
N ALA A 160 1.17 -28.13 6.31
CA ALA A 160 -0.04 -28.56 7.00
C ALA A 160 -0.92 -29.45 6.11
N VAL A 161 -1.10 -29.09 4.83
CA VAL A 161 -1.84 -29.91 3.86
C VAL A 161 -1.18 -31.28 3.67
N VAL A 162 0.15 -31.35 3.57
CA VAL A 162 0.89 -32.62 3.46
C VAL A 162 0.72 -33.48 4.71
N VAL A 163 0.82 -32.90 5.91
CA VAL A 163 0.62 -33.63 7.17
C VAL A 163 -0.81 -34.19 7.27
N VAL A 164 -1.82 -33.38 6.94
CA VAL A 164 -3.22 -33.83 6.90
C VAL A 164 -3.39 -34.96 5.89
N PHE A 165 -2.83 -34.83 4.70
CA PHE A 165 -2.87 -35.89 3.68
C PHE A 165 -2.22 -37.20 4.17
N LEU A 166 -1.07 -37.14 4.84
CA LEU A 166 -0.40 -38.32 5.40
C LEU A 166 -1.20 -38.97 6.54
N LEU A 167 -1.87 -38.17 7.37
CA LEU A 167 -2.77 -38.70 8.41
C LEU A 167 -4.01 -39.38 7.81
N ILE A 168 -4.51 -38.86 6.69
CA ILE A 168 -5.60 -39.47 5.91
C ILE A 168 -5.12 -40.78 5.27
N SER A 169 -4.00 -40.77 4.57
CA SER A 169 -3.49 -41.93 3.83
C SER A 169 -3.07 -43.09 4.74
N GLN A 170 -2.64 -42.80 5.98
CA GLN A 170 -2.33 -43.80 6.98
C GLN A 170 -3.55 -44.29 7.79
N GLY A 171 -4.77 -43.82 7.49
CA GLY A 171 -5.99 -44.23 8.18
C GLY A 171 -6.09 -43.78 9.64
N LYS A 172 -5.26 -42.83 10.09
CA LYS A 172 -5.15 -42.41 11.50
C LYS A 172 -6.18 -41.36 11.93
N ILE A 173 -7.05 -40.91 11.03
CA ILE A 173 -8.06 -39.87 11.30
C ILE A 173 -9.07 -40.30 12.38
N GLY A 174 -9.46 -41.57 12.41
CA GLY A 174 -10.45 -42.08 13.37
C GLY A 174 -9.99 -41.92 14.83
N SER A 175 -8.68 -42.05 15.07
CA SER A 175 -8.05 -41.84 16.38
C SER A 175 -8.08 -40.37 16.82
N LEU A 176 -7.87 -39.44 15.88
CA LEU A 176 -7.77 -38.01 16.19
C LEU A 176 -9.16 -37.41 16.45
N VAL A 177 -10.14 -37.73 15.61
CA VAL A 177 -11.54 -37.30 15.81
C VAL A 177 -12.11 -37.91 17.09
N GLY A 178 -11.80 -39.18 17.39
CA GLY A 178 -12.19 -39.82 18.65
C GLY A 178 -11.47 -39.30 19.90
N PHE A 179 -10.29 -38.69 19.75
CA PHE A 179 -9.55 -38.02 20.82
C PHE A 179 -10.18 -36.64 21.12
N PHE A 180 -10.36 -35.80 20.09
CA PHE A 180 -11.01 -34.48 20.24
C PHE A 180 -12.46 -34.57 20.71
N ARG A 181 -13.21 -35.60 20.29
CA ARG A 181 -14.59 -35.82 20.75
C ARG A 181 -14.68 -36.26 22.22
N ARG A 182 -13.65 -36.96 22.72
CA ARG A 182 -13.48 -37.32 24.14
C ARG A 182 -13.07 -36.13 24.98
N GLU A 183 -12.15 -35.31 24.47
CA GLU A 183 -11.63 -34.14 25.18
C GLU A 183 -12.63 -32.96 25.19
N ALA A 184 -13.49 -32.87 24.18
CA ALA A 184 -14.63 -31.94 24.12
C ALA A 184 -15.89 -32.44 24.87
N GLY A 185 -15.84 -33.59 25.55
CA GLY A 185 -16.93 -34.09 26.38
C GLY A 185 -18.20 -34.53 25.64
N LEU A 186 -18.11 -34.90 24.35
CA LEU A 186 -19.27 -35.24 23.51
C LEU A 186 -19.49 -36.76 23.31
N GLY A 187 -18.94 -37.60 24.19
CA GLY A 187 -19.18 -39.04 24.19
C GLY A 187 -20.49 -39.39 24.92
N ARG A 188 -21.52 -39.86 24.20
CA ARG A 188 -22.69 -40.49 24.83
C ARG A 188 -22.29 -41.80 25.53
N PRO A 189 -22.91 -42.17 26.67
CA PRO A 189 -22.77 -43.51 27.23
C PRO A 189 -23.41 -44.54 26.28
N PRO A 190 -22.97 -45.80 26.30
CA PRO A 190 -23.69 -46.88 25.64
C PRO A 190 -25.02 -47.07 26.38
N ASP A 191 -26.14 -47.06 25.66
CA ASP A 191 -27.40 -47.57 26.19
C ASP A 191 -27.21 -49.09 26.32
N ASP A 192 -27.20 -49.54 27.58
CA ASP A 192 -27.15 -50.95 27.96
C ASP A 192 -28.33 -51.70 27.33
N GLU A 193 -28.02 -52.94 26.94
CA GLU A 193 -28.98 -53.97 26.59
C GLU A 193 -30.05 -54.10 27.68
N ASP A 194 -31.32 -53.99 27.30
CA ASP A 194 -32.44 -54.56 28.04
C ASP A 194 -33.43 -55.15 27.02
N ASP A 195 -33.25 -56.43 26.71
CA ASP A 195 -34.35 -57.35 26.41
C ASP A 195 -34.25 -58.47 27.46
N PRO A 196 -35.29 -58.69 28.29
CA PRO A 196 -36.25 -59.74 27.93
C PRO A 196 -37.71 -59.49 28.41
N GLN A 197 -38.68 -59.68 27.52
CA GLN A 197 -39.78 -60.67 27.62
C GLN A 197 -40.79 -60.58 26.47
#